data_AF-A0A6P0IER9-F1
#
_entry.id   AF-A0A6P0IER9-F1
#
_cell.length_a   1.000
_cell.length_b   1.000
_cell.length_c   1.000
_cell.angle_alpha   90.00
_cell.angle_beta   90.00
_cell.angle_gamma   90.00
#
_symmetry.space_group_name_H-M   'P 1'
#
loop_
_entity.id
_entity.type
_entity.pdbx_description
1 polymer ?
#
loop_
_entity_poly.entity_id
_entity_poly.type
_entity_poly.pdbx_seq_one_letter_code
_entity_poly.pdbx_strand_id
1 'polypeptide(L)'
;MKPYQQIPIVECGEPLIPIPLEQFAARTPHPYQKLGAPYGKASPYYLRQSVIEALFVAQSQLQQQHPGWRIQIFDGYRPVEVQQFMVDQ
;
A
#
# COMPACT_ATOMS: atom_id res chain seq x y z
N MET A 1 -21.19 20.60 2.69
CA MET A 1 -20.37 19.66 1.92
C MET A 1 -18.97 19.67 2.51
N LYS A 2 -18.30 18.53 2.69
CA LYS A 2 -16.98 18.46 3.33
C LYS A 2 -15.91 18.98 2.36
N PRO A 3 -14.86 19.70 2.80
CA PRO A 3 -13.87 20.32 1.90
C PRO A 3 -13.23 19.35 0.88
N TYR A 4 -12.94 18.12 1.31
CA TYR A 4 -12.34 17.10 0.44
C TYR A 4 -13.27 16.61 -0.69
N GLN A 5 -14.58 16.87 -0.61
CA GLN A 5 -15.52 16.48 -1.68
C GLN A 5 -15.44 17.42 -2.90
N GLN A 6 -14.74 18.54 -2.78
CA GLN A 6 -14.50 19.50 -3.88
C GLN A 6 -13.14 19.28 -4.54
N ILE A 7 -12.28 18.44 -3.96
CA ILE A 7 -10.97 18.13 -4.52
C ILE A 7 -11.18 17.05 -5.60
N PRO A 8 -10.94 17.34 -6.89
CA PRO A 8 -11.08 16.33 -7.94
C PRO A 8 -10.05 15.23 -7.73
N ILE A 9 -10.48 13.98 -7.88
CA ILE A 9 -9.56 12.84 -8.00
C ILE A 9 -9.11 12.80 -9.46
N VAL A 10 -7.88 13.26 -9.71
CA VAL A 10 -7.27 13.23 -11.04
C VAL A 10 -6.38 12.00 -11.13
N GLU A 11 -6.70 11.11 -12.06
CA GLU A 11 -5.83 9.97 -12.36
C GLU A 11 -4.51 10.48 -12.97
N CYS A 12 -3.38 10.03 -12.44
CA CYS A 12 -2.05 10.44 -12.89
C CYS A 12 -1.38 9.43 -13.82
N GLY A 13 -2.04 8.33 -14.20
CA GLY A 13 -1.64 7.41 -15.28
C GLY A 13 -0.49 6.43 -14.97
N GLU A 14 0.17 6.54 -13.83
CA GLU A 14 1.18 5.58 -13.39
C GLU A 14 0.59 4.19 -13.15
N PRO A 15 1.38 3.14 -13.43
CA PRO A 15 0.93 1.79 -13.19
C PRO A 15 0.83 1.50 -11.68
N LEU A 16 -0.14 0.65 -11.35
CA LEU A 16 -0.20 -0.04 -10.06
C LEU A 16 0.70 -1.28 -10.13
N ILE A 17 1.79 -1.29 -9.38
CA ILE A 17 2.82 -2.35 -9.43
C ILE A 17 3.04 -2.97 -8.03
N PRO A 18 3.52 -4.23 -7.95
CA PRO A 18 3.79 -4.86 -6.67
C PRO A 18 4.94 -4.18 -5.93
N ILE A 19 4.86 -4.13 -4.60
CA ILE A 19 5.94 -3.66 -3.74
C ILE A 19 7.01 -4.76 -3.68
N PRO A 20 8.31 -4.43 -3.84
CA PRO A 20 9.42 -5.38 -3.68
C PRO A 20 9.62 -5.72 -2.19
N LEU A 21 8.86 -6.69 -1.68
CA LEU A 21 8.80 -7.03 -0.25
C LEU A 21 10.12 -7.53 0.34
N GLU A 22 11.09 -7.93 -0.48
CA GLU A 22 12.44 -8.26 -0.05
C GLU A 22 13.22 -7.03 0.47
N GLN A 23 12.84 -5.84 0.01
CA GLN A 23 13.45 -4.56 0.41
C GLN A 23 12.78 -3.96 1.65
N PHE A 24 11.53 -4.34 1.94
CA PHE A 24 10.74 -3.79 3.03
C PHE A 24 10.43 -4.87 4.08
N ALA A 25 9.84 -4.49 5.21
CA ALA A 25 9.27 -5.45 6.15
C ALA A 25 7.76 -5.57 5.89
N ALA A 26 7.23 -6.80 5.81
CA ALA A 26 5.84 -7.07 5.53
C ALA A 26 5.39 -8.39 6.18
N ARG A 27 4.12 -8.50 6.51
CA ARG A 27 3.55 -9.73 7.07
C ARG A 27 2.87 -10.53 5.96
N THR A 28 3.36 -11.74 5.73
CA THR A 28 2.81 -12.62 4.69
C THR A 28 2.23 -13.91 5.32
N PRO A 29 0.96 -14.27 5.08
CA PRO A 29 -0.03 -13.51 4.31
C PRO A 29 -0.55 -12.28 5.08
N HIS A 30 -1.04 -11.29 4.33
CA HIS A 30 -1.64 -10.10 4.91
C HIS A 30 -2.90 -10.45 5.73
N PRO A 31 -3.20 -9.76 6.85
CA PRO A 31 -4.37 -10.05 7.69
C PRO A 31 -5.70 -10.16 6.92
N TYR A 32 -6.02 -9.19 6.05
CA TYR A 32 -7.26 -9.24 5.26
C TYR A 32 -7.26 -10.37 4.22
N GLN A 33 -6.11 -10.71 3.63
CA GLN A 33 -6.04 -11.88 2.75
C GLN A 33 -6.28 -13.16 3.53
N LYS A 34 -5.75 -13.27 4.75
CA LYS A 34 -6.01 -14.42 5.64
C LYS A 34 -7.50 -14.55 6.01
N LEU A 35 -8.21 -13.42 6.08
CA LEU A 35 -9.66 -13.38 6.32
C LEU A 35 -10.51 -13.63 5.07
N GLY A 36 -9.91 -13.80 3.89
CA GLY A 36 -10.63 -14.06 2.65
C GLY A 36 -11.08 -12.80 1.90
N ALA A 37 -10.49 -11.63 2.19
CA ALA A 37 -10.84 -10.39 1.50
C ALA A 37 -10.60 -10.47 -0.02
N PRO A 38 -11.51 -9.91 -0.85
CA PRO A 38 -11.54 -10.14 -2.29
C PRO A 38 -10.55 -9.25 -3.06
N TYR A 39 -9.25 -9.54 -2.96
CA TYR A 39 -8.19 -8.82 -3.70
C TYR A 39 -8.08 -9.20 -5.19
N GLY A 40 -8.78 -10.25 -5.65
CA GLY A 40 -8.72 -10.70 -7.03
C GLY A 40 -7.31 -11.14 -7.45
N LYS A 41 -6.77 -10.53 -8.51
CA LYS A 41 -5.39 -10.80 -9.01
C LYS A 41 -4.32 -9.96 -8.30
N ALA A 42 -4.72 -9.00 -7.47
CA ALA A 42 -3.81 -8.11 -6.75
C ALA A 42 -3.55 -8.62 -5.33
N SER A 43 -2.79 -7.84 -4.58
CA SER A 43 -2.61 -8.02 -3.14
C SER A 43 -2.59 -6.63 -2.47
N PRO A 44 -2.68 -6.56 -1.12
CA PRO A 44 -2.47 -5.30 -0.40
C PRO A 44 -1.09 -4.69 -0.64
N TYR A 45 -0.11 -5.49 -1.09
CA TYR A 45 1.26 -5.05 -1.36
C TYR A 45 1.44 -4.55 -2.79
N TYR A 46 0.56 -3.66 -3.23
CA TYR A 46 0.63 -2.94 -4.50
C TYR A 46 0.52 -1.44 -4.25
N LEU A 47 1.27 -0.63 -4.99
CA LEU A 47 1.24 0.83 -4.92
C LEU A 47 1.50 1.42 -6.31
N ARG A 48 1.18 2.71 -6.48
CA ARG A 48 1.57 3.44 -7.70
C ARG A 48 3.08 3.62 -7.72
N GLN A 49 3.66 3.60 -8.92
CA GLN A 49 5.11 3.61 -9.12
C GLN A 49 5.83 4.71 -8.32
N SER A 50 5.37 5.96 -8.39
CA SER A 50 6.01 7.08 -7.69
C SER A 50 5.98 6.93 -6.15
N VAL A 51 4.96 6.26 -5.61
CA VAL A 51 4.86 5.99 -4.18
C VAL A 51 5.92 4.97 -3.76
N ILE A 52 6.20 3.98 -4.59
CA ILE A 52 7.26 3.00 -4.33
C ILE A 52 8.64 3.66 -4.40
N GLU A 53 8.86 4.53 -5.39
CA GLU A 53 10.09 5.34 -5.49
C GLU A 53 10.29 6.20 -4.23
N ALA A 54 9.23 6.85 -3.75
CA ALA A 54 9.26 7.61 -2.50
C ALA A 54 9.52 6.73 -1.26
N LEU A 55 8.98 5.51 -1.23
CA LEU A 55 9.25 4.55 -0.14
C LEU A 55 10.73 4.15 -0.08
N PHE A 56 11.40 3.98 -1.23
CA PHE A 56 12.84 3.73 -1.27
C PHE A 56 13.65 4.91 -0.73
N VAL A 57 13.28 6.13 -1.10
CA VAL A 57 13.90 7.35 -0.56
C VAL A 57 13.72 7.40 0.96
N ALA A 58 12.50 7.20 1.45
CA ALA A 58 12.19 7.21 2.87
C ALA A 58 12.96 6.14 3.65
N GLN A 59 13.05 4.91 3.13
CA GLN A 59 13.82 3.85 3.76
C GLN A 59 15.32 4.15 3.76
N SER A 60 15.85 4.73 2.68
CA SER A 60 17.26 5.11 2.62
C SER A 60 17.59 6.16 3.69
N GLN A 61 16.73 7.17 3.84
CA GLN A 61 16.87 8.18 4.90
C GLN A 61 16.73 7.58 6.30
N LEU A 62 15.78 6.65 6.49
CA LEU A 62 15.63 5.92 7.75
C LEU A 62 16.91 5.17 8.12
N GLN A 63 17.51 4.47 7.16
CA GLN A 63 18.71 3.66 7.39
C GLN A 63 19.96 4.50 7.62
N GLN A 64 20.02 5.74 7.10
CA GLN A 64 21.09 6.69 7.44
C GLN A 64 21.03 7.10 8.92
N GLN A 65 19.83 7.28 9.47
CA GLN A 65 19.63 7.68 10.87
C GLN A 65 19.67 6.48 11.83
N HIS A 66 19.15 5.35 11.38
CA HIS A 66 19.01 4.12 12.15
C HIS A 66 19.45 2.92 11.30
N PRO A 67 20.76 2.61 11.26
CA PRO A 67 21.28 1.49 10.49
C PRO A 67 20.57 0.17 10.81
N GLY A 68 20.17 -0.55 9.77
CA GLY A 68 19.48 -1.84 9.88
C GLY A 68 17.96 -1.76 10.06
N TRP A 69 17.38 -0.57 10.28
CA TRP A 69 15.93 -0.44 10.34
C TRP A 69 15.31 -0.59 8.95
N ARG A 70 14.08 -1.12 8.94
CA ARG A 70 13.27 -1.27 7.73
C ARG A 70 11.87 -0.73 7.94
N ILE A 71 11.28 -0.17 6.89
CA ILE A 71 9.89 0.27 6.91
C ILE A 71 8.99 -0.96 6.90
N GLN A 72 8.13 -1.07 7.93
CA GLN A 72 7.09 -2.09 8.01
C GLN A 72 5.84 -1.61 7.26
N ILE A 73 5.49 -2.31 6.19
CA ILE A 73 4.31 -2.03 5.39
C ILE A 73 3.15 -2.85 5.96
N PHE A 74 2.14 -2.14 6.42
CA PHE A 74 0.91 -2.74 6.94
C PHE A 74 -0.17 -2.87 5.88
N ASP A 75 -0.27 -1.92 4.95
CA ASP A 75 -1.27 -1.94 3.88
C ASP A 75 -0.80 -1.08 2.69
N GLY A 76 -1.47 -1.24 1.55
CA GLY A 76 -1.20 -0.50 0.32
C GLY A 76 -2.47 -0.39 -0.51
N TYR A 77 -2.53 -1.08 -1.65
CA TYR A 77 -3.71 -1.08 -2.51
C TYR A 77 -4.90 -1.74 -1.81
N ARG A 78 -6.05 -1.06 -1.84
CA ARG A 78 -7.31 -1.58 -1.32
C ARG A 78 -8.43 -1.32 -2.32
N PRO A 79 -8.90 -2.34 -3.06
CA PRO A 79 -10.01 -2.17 -3.98
C PRO A 79 -11.33 -1.95 -3.23
N VAL A 80 -12.35 -1.45 -3.94
CA VAL A 80 -13.66 -1.12 -3.35
C VAL A 80 -14.31 -2.36 -2.73
N GLU A 81 -14.13 -3.53 -3.34
CA GLU A 81 -14.66 -4.81 -2.87
C GLU A 81 -14.04 -5.22 -1.52
N VAL A 82 -12.75 -4.93 -1.31
CA VAL A 82 -12.11 -5.15 0.01
C VAL A 82 -12.61 -4.13 1.02
N GLN A 83 -12.85 -2.89 0.61
CA GLN A 83 -13.41 -1.87 1.49
C GLN A 83 -14.83 -2.23 1.93
N GLN A 84 -15.64 -2.81 1.04
CA GLN A 84 -16.97 -3.32 1.35
C GLN A 84 -16.89 -4.53 2.30
N PHE A 85 -15.99 -5.48 2.02
CA PHE A 85 -15.72 -6.60 2.92
C PHE A 85 -15.39 -6.15 4.35
N MET A 86 -14.62 -5.07 4.51
CA MET A 86 -14.29 -4.52 5.84
C MET A 86 -15.46 -3.87 6.58
N VAL A 87 -16.51 -3.46 5.86
CA VAL A 87 -17.73 -2.88 6.46
C VAL A 87 -18.72 -3.99 6.85
N ASP A 88 -18.77 -5.06 6.07
CA ASP A 88 -19.74 -6.14 6.25
C ASP A 88 -19.30 -7.22 7.26
N GLN A 89 -18.06 -7.18 7.74
CA GLN A 89 -17.46 -8.15 8.66
C GLN A 89 -17.22 -7.58 10.05
#